data_AF-A0A7X5N3Y5-F1
#
_entry.id   AF-A0A7X5N3Y5-F1
#
_cell.length_a   1.000
_cell.length_b   1.000
_cell.length_c   1.000
_cell.angle_alpha   90.00
_cell.angle_beta   90.00
_cell.angle_gamma   90.00
#
_symmetry.space_group_name_H-M   'P 1'
#
loop_
_entity.id
_entity.type
_entity.pdbx_description
1 polymer ?
#
loop_
_entity_poly.entity_id
_entity_poly.type
_entity_poly.pdbx_seq_one_letter_code
_entity_poly.pdbx_strand_id
1 'polypeptide(L)'
;SPATIRVLVVATNQAVTAYGGNMQSLVQLAVAEANQGYINSNVGITLQLARYETTSYSETGNFTTDLQRFRVTNDGYMDSIHTSRNTYTADVGVIVLNNSSYCGLASGIGSTAA
;
A
#
# COMPACT_ATOMS: atom_id res chain seq x y z
N SER A 1 11.79 -12.19 18.36
CA SER A 1 10.44 -11.68 18.06
C SER A 1 10.30 -11.46 16.56
N PRO A 2 9.10 -11.63 15.99
CA PRO A 2 8.82 -11.29 14.60
C PRO A 2 9.22 -9.84 14.30
N ALA A 3 9.72 -9.57 13.09
CA ALA A 3 9.96 -8.21 12.64
C ALA A 3 8.62 -7.51 12.37
N THR A 4 8.41 -6.33 12.97
CA THR A 4 7.25 -5.51 12.66
C THR A 4 7.51 -4.69 11.41
N ILE A 5 6.63 -4.80 10.41
CA ILE A 5 6.65 -3.99 9.20
C ILE A 5 5.44 -3.07 9.24
N ARG A 6 5.68 -1.76 9.31
CA ARG A 6 4.66 -0.72 9.33
C ARG A 6 4.26 -0.36 7.91
N VAL A 7 2.99 -0.47 7.58
CA VAL A 7 2.47 -0.28 6.22
C VAL A 7 1.60 0.97 6.15
N LEU A 8 1.93 1.87 5.23
CA LEU A 8 1.03 2.94 4.77
C LEU A 8 0.23 2.39 3.60
N VAL A 9 -1.10 2.35 3.73
CA VAL A 9 -1.99 1.94 2.64
C VAL A 9 -2.72 3.17 2.11
N VAL A 10 -2.60 3.39 0.81
CA VAL A 10 -3.23 4.51 0.10
C VAL A 10 -4.21 3.94 -0.91
N ALA A 11 -5.48 4.32 -0.85
CA ALA A 11 -6.45 3.94 -1.87
C ALA A 11 -6.77 5.14 -2.78
N THR A 12 -6.83 4.91 -4.09
CA THR A 12 -7.38 5.93 -5.00
C THR A 12 -8.88 6.09 -4.76
N ASN A 13 -9.41 7.27 -5.02
CA ASN A 13 -10.86 7.47 -4.97
C ASN A 13 -11.60 6.53 -5.94
N GLN A 14 -11.00 6.20 -7.09
CA GLN A 14 -11.55 5.22 -8.04
C GLN A 14 -11.68 3.82 -7.42
N ALA A 15 -10.66 3.34 -6.69
CA ALA A 15 -10.72 2.07 -5.97
C ALA A 15 -11.79 2.08 -4.86
N VAL A 16 -11.88 3.17 -4.09
CA VAL A 16 -12.90 3.32 -3.04
C VAL A 16 -14.30 3.27 -3.64
N THR A 17 -14.56 4.03 -4.71
CA THR A 17 -15.86 4.04 -5.39
C THR A 17 -16.19 2.68 -6.00
N ALA A 18 -15.23 2.02 -6.64
CA ALA A 18 -15.44 0.71 -7.26
C ALA A 18 -15.74 -0.38 -6.21
N TYR A 19 -15.09 -0.33 -5.05
CA TYR A 19 -15.36 -1.24 -3.95
C TYR A 19 -16.77 -1.05 -3.36
N GLY A 20 -17.24 0.20 -3.25
CA GLY A 20 -18.59 0.52 -2.76
C GLY A 20 -18.84 0.28 -1.26
N GLY A 21 -17.83 -0.22 -0.53
CA GLY A 21 -17.89 -0.46 0.91
C GLY A 21 -16.89 0.39 1.71
N ASN A 22 -16.70 0.04 2.99
CA ASN A 22 -15.71 0.69 3.84
C ASN A 22 -14.29 0.18 3.51
N MET A 23 -13.59 0.89 2.63
CA MET A 23 -12.22 0.54 2.22
C MET A 23 -11.24 0.44 3.40
N GLN A 24 -11.39 1.27 4.43
CA GLN A 24 -10.52 1.19 5.62
C GLN A 24 -10.70 -0.14 6.35
N SER A 25 -11.95 -0.62 6.49
CA SER A 25 -12.23 -1.93 7.08
C SER A 25 -11.68 -3.07 6.24
N LEU A 26 -11.77 -2.97 4.91
CA LEU A 26 -11.16 -3.96 4.01
C LEU A 26 -9.63 -4.02 4.19
N VAL A 27 -8.97 -2.87 4.27
CA VAL A 27 -7.52 -2.80 4.51
C VAL A 27 -7.13 -3.38 5.87
N GLN A 28 -7.91 -3.09 6.92
CA GLN A 28 -7.68 -3.67 8.24
C GLN A 28 -7.83 -5.20 8.23
N LEU A 29 -8.85 -5.71 7.54
CA LEU A 29 -9.05 -7.14 7.35
C LEU A 29 -7.87 -7.77 6.60
N ALA A 30 -7.43 -7.16 5.49
CA ALA A 30 -6.30 -7.67 4.71
C ALA A 30 -5.00 -7.75 5.53
N VAL A 31 -4.74 -6.77 6.40
CA VAL A 31 -3.60 -6.82 7.34
C VAL A 31 -3.74 -7.96 8.35
N ALA A 32 -4.94 -8.18 8.89
CA ALA A 32 -5.20 -9.26 9.82
C ALA A 32 -5.03 -10.65 9.16
N GLU A 33 -5.56 -10.82 7.95
CA GLU A 33 -5.44 -12.07 7.19
C GLU A 33 -3.99 -12.36 6.78
N ALA A 34 -3.24 -11.34 6.35
CA ALA A 34 -1.81 -11.49 6.05
C ALA A 34 -1.02 -11.93 7.28
N ASN A 35 -1.28 -11.32 8.44
CA ASN A 35 -0.67 -11.73 9.71
C ASN A 35 -1.02 -13.17 10.09
N GLN A 36 -2.28 -13.58 9.92
CA GLN A 36 -2.68 -14.97 10.13
C GLN A 36 -1.93 -15.92 9.18
N GLY A 37 -1.76 -15.53 7.92
CA GLY A 37 -0.98 -16.28 6.94
C GLY A 37 0.48 -16.44 7.35
N TYR A 38 1.11 -15.39 7.87
CA TYR A 38 2.48 -15.44 8.39
C TYR A 38 2.62 -16.37 9.61
N ILE A 39 1.68 -16.31 10.55
CA ILE A 39 1.63 -17.23 11.70
C ILE A 39 1.51 -18.68 11.22
N ASN A 40 0.55 -18.95 10.33
CA ASN A 40 0.29 -20.30 9.81
C ASN A 40 1.50 -20.88 9.05
N SER A 41 2.33 -20.01 8.48
CA SER A 41 3.47 -20.40 7.65
C SER A 41 4.82 -20.27 8.36
N ASN A 42 4.84 -19.98 9.67
CA ASN A 42 6.04 -19.73 10.45
C ASN A 42 6.97 -18.65 9.84
N VAL A 43 6.36 -17.62 9.25
CA VAL A 43 7.05 -16.44 8.70
C VAL A 43 7.19 -15.41 9.82
N GLY A 44 8.43 -15.03 10.15
CA GLY A 44 8.76 -14.13 11.26
C GLY A 44 8.45 -12.65 11.01
N ILE A 45 7.28 -12.32 10.44
CA ILE A 45 6.84 -10.96 10.10
C ILE A 45 5.52 -10.67 10.81
N THR A 46 5.32 -9.43 11.25
CA THR A 46 4.02 -8.90 11.66
C THR A 46 3.78 -7.56 10.97
N LEU A 47 2.73 -7.47 10.17
CA LEU A 47 2.28 -6.21 9.60
C LEU A 47 1.54 -5.39 10.65
N GLN A 48 1.86 -4.11 10.68
CA GLN A 48 1.14 -3.10 11.44
C GLN A 48 0.64 -2.04 10.46
N LEU A 49 -0.66 -1.79 10.43
CA LEU A 49 -1.19 -0.67 9.65
C LEU A 49 -0.76 0.65 10.32
N ALA A 50 0.19 1.35 9.68
CA ALA A 50 0.69 2.63 10.16
C ALA A 50 -0.36 3.73 9.93
N ARG A 51 -0.95 3.73 8.74
CA ARG A 51 -1.98 4.67 8.32
C ARG A 51 -2.73 4.11 7.11
N TYR A 52 -4.02 4.44 7.05
CA TYR A 52 -4.82 4.39 5.83
C TYR A 52 -5.15 5.83 5.41
N GLU A 53 -5.04 6.13 4.12
CA GLU A 53 -5.47 7.39 3.54
C GLU A 53 -5.95 7.20 2.10
N THR A 54 -6.59 8.24 1.55
CA THR A 54 -7.04 8.26 0.15
C THR A 54 -6.29 9.30 -0.65
N THR A 55 -6.23 9.09 -1.97
CA THR A 55 -5.63 10.03 -2.92
C THR A 55 -6.58 10.34 -4.07
N SER A 56 -6.54 11.58 -4.54
CA SER A 56 -7.23 12.03 -5.76
C SER A 56 -6.47 11.69 -7.05
N TYR A 57 -5.36 10.94 -6.95
CA TYR A 57 -4.64 10.44 -8.11
C TYR A 57 -5.59 9.72 -9.09
N SER A 58 -5.55 10.14 -10.35
CA SER A 58 -6.28 9.47 -11.43
C SER A 58 -5.42 8.33 -11.95
N GLU A 59 -5.94 7.11 -11.83
CA GLU A 59 -5.31 5.90 -12.33
C GLU A 59 -5.09 5.98 -13.83
N THR A 60 -3.94 5.49 -14.30
CA THR A 60 -3.64 5.47 -15.74
C THR A 60 -4.19 4.24 -16.43
N GLY A 61 -4.57 3.21 -15.66
CA GLY A 61 -4.86 1.88 -16.18
C GLY A 61 -3.60 1.04 -16.44
N ASN A 62 -2.40 1.57 -16.14
CA ASN A 62 -1.13 0.89 -16.31
C ASN A 62 -0.37 0.78 -14.98
N PHE A 63 -0.29 -0.45 -14.44
CA PHE A 63 0.40 -0.72 -13.16
C PHE A 63 1.84 -0.20 -13.10
N THR A 64 2.60 -0.29 -14.19
CA THR A 64 3.99 0.18 -14.21
C THR A 64 4.06 1.69 -14.04
N THR A 65 3.21 2.43 -14.77
CA THR A 65 3.12 3.89 -14.65
C THR A 65 2.61 4.31 -13.28
N ASP A 66 1.55 3.67 -12.79
CA ASP A 66 0.95 3.99 -11.49
C ASP A 66 1.92 3.71 -10.33
N LEU A 67 2.66 2.58 -10.38
CA LEU A 67 3.70 2.27 -9.41
C LEU A 67 4.89 3.24 -9.49
N GLN A 68 5.31 3.62 -10.71
CA GLN A 68 6.39 4.59 -10.88
C GLN A 68 6.04 5.92 -10.20
N ARG A 69 4.84 6.44 -10.48
CA ARG A 69 4.34 7.69 -9.88
C ARG A 69 4.15 7.58 -8.37
N PHE A 70 3.76 6.42 -7.87
CA PHE A 70 3.67 6.19 -6.42
C PHE A 70 5.06 6.16 -5.74
N ARG A 71 6.08 5.67 -6.43
CA ARG A 71 7.43 5.49 -5.86
C ARG A 71 8.31 6.74 -5.97
N VAL A 72 8.18 7.53 -7.03
CA VAL A 72 8.96 8.76 -7.19
C VAL A 72 8.44 9.83 -6.23
N THR A 73 9.35 10.59 -5.62
CA THR A 73 9.04 11.47 -4.48
C THR A 73 8.75 12.92 -4.84
N ASN A 74 8.94 13.29 -6.11
CA ASN A 74 8.83 14.68 -6.57
C ASN A 74 8.61 14.71 -8.10
N ASP A 75 7.62 13.96 -8.59
CA ASP A 75 7.22 13.97 -10.01
C ASP A 75 5.89 14.70 -10.26
N GLY A 76 5.33 15.32 -9.22
CA GLY A 76 4.04 16.01 -9.27
C GLY A 76 2.85 15.08 -9.05
N TYR A 77 3.07 13.79 -8.84
CA TYR A 77 2.03 12.82 -8.54
C TYR A 77 2.22 12.27 -7.14
N MET A 78 1.19 12.42 -6.30
CA MET A 78 1.15 11.77 -4.99
C MET A 78 2.31 12.13 -4.04
N ASP A 79 3.04 13.22 -4.31
CA ASP A 79 4.23 13.62 -3.54
C ASP A 79 3.94 13.75 -2.02
N SER A 80 2.71 14.13 -1.65
CA SER A 80 2.26 14.22 -0.25
C SER A 80 2.29 12.90 0.49
N ILE A 81 2.16 11.75 -0.20
CA ILE A 81 2.15 10.42 0.40
C ILE A 81 3.51 10.11 1.04
N HIS A 82 4.61 10.62 0.49
CA HIS A 82 5.94 10.44 1.08
C HIS A 82 6.09 11.21 2.39
N THR A 83 5.42 12.36 2.51
CA THR A 83 5.32 13.08 3.78
C THR A 83 4.49 12.29 4.79
N SER A 84 3.35 11.72 4.38
CA SER A 84 2.54 10.83 5.23
C SER A 84 3.33 9.61 5.69
N ARG A 85 4.08 8.96 4.78
CA ARG A 85 4.94 7.80 5.08
C ARG A 85 5.91 8.12 6.21
N ASN A 86 6.62 9.24 6.11
CA ASN A 86 7.58 9.67 7.13
C ASN A 86 6.88 10.04 8.44
N THR A 87 5.77 10.79 8.37
CA THR A 87 5.00 11.23 9.54
C THR A 87 4.45 10.05 10.36
N TYR A 88 3.95 9.01 9.68
CA TYR A 88 3.40 7.81 10.33
C TYR A 88 4.41 6.68 10.47
N THR A 89 5.68 6.95 10.19
CA THR A 89 6.81 6.01 10.30
C THR A 89 6.53 4.67 9.62
N ALA A 90 6.05 4.72 8.37
CA ALA A 90 5.76 3.52 7.59
C ALA A 90 7.00 3.02 6.83
N ASP A 91 7.30 1.74 6.97
CA ASP A 91 8.40 1.06 6.28
C ASP A 91 8.06 0.85 4.80
N VAL A 92 6.82 0.45 4.51
CA VAL A 92 6.32 0.10 3.18
C VAL A 92 5.09 0.93 2.82
N GLY A 93 5.05 1.47 1.60
CA GLY A 93 3.86 2.05 1.00
C GLY A 93 3.16 1.04 0.08
N VAL A 94 1.83 0.96 0.17
CA VAL A 94 0.99 0.15 -0.72
C VAL A 94 -0.09 1.06 -1.30
N ILE A 95 -0.23 1.04 -2.63
CA ILE A 95 -1.33 1.70 -3.32
C ILE A 95 -2.38 0.68 -3.78
N VAL A 96 -3.65 0.96 -3.49
CA VAL A 96 -4.81 0.20 -3.94
C VAL A 96 -5.46 0.93 -5.11
N LEU A 97 -5.52 0.25 -6.25
CA LEU A 97 -6.02 0.75 -7.53
C LEU A 97 -7.26 -0.05 -7.95
N ASN A 98 -8.14 0.55 -8.75
CA ASN A 98 -9.21 -0.13 -9.47
C ASN A 98 -8.69 -0.68 -10.82
N ASN A 99 -7.71 -1.58 -10.76
CA ASN A 99 -7.12 -2.18 -11.94
C ASN A 99 -6.98 -3.69 -11.76
N SER A 100 -7.59 -4.48 -12.65
CA SER A 100 -7.62 -5.94 -12.58
C SER A 100 -6.57 -6.64 -13.43
N SER A 101 -5.68 -5.88 -14.09
CA SER A 101 -4.68 -6.45 -15.01
C SER A 101 -3.69 -7.38 -14.30
N TYR A 102 -3.38 -7.11 -13.03
CA TYR A 102 -2.53 -7.93 -12.16
C TYR A 102 -3.08 -7.98 -10.73
N CYS A 103 -2.67 -8.98 -9.95
CA CYS A 103 -2.98 -9.04 -8.51
C CYS A 103 -2.08 -8.12 -7.66
N GLY A 104 -1.11 -7.45 -8.28
CA GLY A 104 -0.17 -6.54 -7.62
C GLY A 104 1.15 -6.43 -8.38
N LEU A 105 1.87 -5.33 -8.17
CA LEU A 105 3.22 -5.10 -8.70
C LEU A 105 4.06 -4.44 -7.61
N ALA A 106 5.28 -4.95 -7.39
CA ALA A 106 6.22 -4.41 -6.42
C ALA A 106 7.39 -3.72 -7.13
N SER A 107 7.94 -2.69 -6.47
CA SER A 107 9.13 -1.95 -6.92
C SER A 107 10.35 -2.86 -7.16
N GLY A 108 10.48 -3.93 -6.39
CA GLY A 108 11.55 -4.91 -6.46
C GLY A 108 11.47 -5.93 -5.31
N ILE A 109 12.11 -7.07 -5.48
CA ILE A 109 12.26 -8.11 -4.44
C ILE A 109 13.57 -7.84 -3.69
N GLY A 110 13.53 -7.88 -2.35
CA GLY A 110 14.71 -7.61 -1.53
C GLY A 110 15.17 -6.15 -1.55
N SER A 111 14.25 -5.22 -1.77
CA SER A 111 14.55 -3.79 -1.82
C SER A 111 15.10 -3.28 -0.47
N THR A 112 16.11 -2.43 -0.52
CA THR A 112 16.56 -1.64 0.64
C THR A 112 15.83 -0.29 0.64
N ALA A 113 15.81 0.39 1.80
CA ALA A 113 15.39 1.78 1.83
C ALA A 113 16.32 2.61 0.93
N ALA A 114 15.72 3.37 0.02
CA ALA A 114 16.40 4.42 -0.76
C ALA A 114 16.34 5.74 0.00
#